data_AF-A0A2S7PST3-F1
#
_entry.id   AF-A0A2S7PST3-F1
#
_cell.length_a   1.000
_cell.length_b   1.000
_cell.length_c   1.000
_cell.angle_alpha   90.00
_cell.angle_beta   90.00
_cell.angle_gamma   90.00
#
_symmetry.space_group_name_H-M   'P 1'
#
loop_
_entity.id
_entity.type
_entity.pdbx_description
1 polymer ?
#
loop_
_entity_poly.entity_id
_entity_poly.type
_entity_poly.pdbx_seq_one_letter_code
_entity_poly.pdbx_strand_id
1 'polypeptide(L)'
;MERSINTPTTASKRLTSFHLFPTLLPELRILIWRYACTSRVVEVRYDPALDRCLSSSQPPAILHANHESRIEALRIYNLCFATKKSQSRIYFNPYLDTLYLPRHRAMGYDETLRDFRSFLQLPEFLDEVKTLAIDHVDVEVKRPWEPYNKATLLRSFPNLELVRLIVKEKARACGLDEEFELVEPKLSPEEVLRIWVDFKQSFVREERTLEEISRGMEKEYVGWSLPTVLVQTKVKKEAATQMEKII
;
A
#
# COMPACT_ATOMS: atom_id res chain seq x y z
N MET A 1 13.51 -63.81 12.21
CA MET A 1 13.95 -63.03 11.04
C MET A 1 12.96 -61.89 10.89
N GLU A 2 13.35 -60.66 11.23
CA GLU A 2 12.64 -59.45 10.78
C GLU A 2 13.64 -58.31 10.88
N ARG A 3 14.13 -57.87 9.72
CA ARG A 3 15.11 -56.78 9.59
C ARG A 3 14.32 -55.47 9.59
N SER A 4 14.52 -54.64 10.62
CA SER A 4 14.07 -53.26 10.63
C SER A 4 14.86 -52.47 9.60
N ILE A 5 14.21 -52.04 8.52
CA ILE A 5 14.79 -51.15 7.51
C ILE A 5 14.61 -49.72 8.02
N ASN A 6 15.64 -49.17 8.66
CA ASN A 6 15.73 -47.74 8.91
C ASN A 6 16.09 -47.04 7.59
N THR A 7 15.12 -46.41 6.94
CA THR A 7 15.39 -45.45 5.88
C THR A 7 15.80 -44.10 6.49
N PRO A 8 17.01 -43.59 6.23
CA PRO A 8 17.40 -42.26 6.67
C PRO A 8 16.69 -41.20 5.82
N THR A 9 15.86 -40.39 6.45
CA THR A 9 15.24 -39.20 5.86
C THR A 9 16.34 -38.17 5.54
N THR A 10 16.72 -38.07 4.26
CA THR A 10 17.69 -37.06 3.79
C THR A 10 17.05 -35.68 3.88
N ALA A 11 17.39 -34.94 4.93
CA ALA A 11 17.06 -33.52 5.03
C ALA A 11 17.67 -32.78 3.82
N SER A 12 16.81 -32.22 2.96
CA SER A 12 17.22 -31.47 1.77
C SER A 12 18.13 -30.31 2.16
N LYS A 13 19.38 -30.35 1.71
CA LYS A 13 20.40 -29.32 2.01
C LYS A 13 19.99 -28.02 1.30
N ARG A 14 19.74 -26.95 2.05
CA ARG A 14 19.40 -25.64 1.46
C ARG A 14 20.50 -25.20 0.51
N LEU A 15 20.13 -24.92 -0.73
CA LEU A 15 21.04 -24.35 -1.73
C LEU A 15 21.37 -22.91 -1.31
N THR A 16 22.66 -22.61 -1.14
CA THR A 16 23.14 -21.27 -0.73
C THR A 16 23.67 -20.46 -1.90
N SER A 17 23.71 -21.04 -3.11
CA SER A 17 24.31 -20.43 -4.28
C SER A 17 23.52 -20.75 -5.55
N PHE A 18 23.45 -19.77 -6.46
CA PHE A 18 22.76 -19.88 -7.74
C PHE A 18 23.74 -19.57 -8.88
N HIS A 19 24.45 -20.60 -9.33
CA HIS A 19 25.60 -20.46 -10.23
C HIS A 19 25.26 -20.29 -11.72
N LEU A 20 24.02 -20.56 -12.12
CA LEU A 20 23.59 -20.49 -13.53
C LEU A 20 23.13 -19.07 -13.94
N PHE A 21 22.79 -18.21 -12.98
CA PHE A 21 22.36 -16.86 -13.31
C PHE A 21 23.47 -16.03 -14.00
N PRO A 22 24.72 -16.05 -13.52
CA PRO A 22 25.80 -15.30 -14.17
C PRO A 22 26.12 -15.78 -15.59
N THR A 23 25.77 -17.02 -15.95
CA THR A 23 26.02 -17.57 -17.30
C THR A 23 25.00 -17.14 -18.33
N LEU A 24 23.90 -16.51 -17.91
CA LEU A 24 22.92 -15.93 -18.83
C LEU A 24 23.51 -14.71 -19.55
N LEU A 25 23.06 -14.49 -20.78
CA LEU A 25 23.37 -13.27 -21.53
C LEU A 25 22.93 -12.03 -20.72
N PRO A 26 23.70 -10.93 -20.73
CA PRO A 26 23.41 -9.74 -19.92
C PRO A 26 21.98 -9.21 -20.10
N GLU A 27 21.46 -9.23 -21.33
CA GLU A 27 20.11 -8.77 -21.67
C GLU A 27 19.04 -9.58 -20.94
N LEU A 28 19.23 -10.90 -20.86
CA LEU A 28 18.31 -11.78 -20.13
C LEU A 28 18.38 -11.53 -18.63
N ARG A 29 19.57 -11.29 -18.07
CA ARG A 29 19.70 -10.96 -16.64
C ARG A 29 18.99 -9.65 -16.30
N ILE A 30 19.16 -8.62 -17.13
CA ILE A 30 18.47 -7.33 -16.97
C ILE A 30 16.95 -7.52 -17.05
N LEU A 31 16.45 -8.29 -18.02
CA LEU A 31 15.02 -8.60 -18.11
C LEU A 31 14.54 -9.31 -16.85
N ILE A 32 15.24 -10.34 -16.38
CA ILE A 32 14.88 -11.04 -15.14
C ILE A 32 14.82 -10.07 -13.96
N TRP A 33 15.79 -9.16 -13.82
CA TRP A 33 15.76 -8.14 -12.76
C TRP A 33 14.57 -7.19 -12.88
N ARG A 34 14.21 -6.74 -14.08
CA ARG A 34 13.01 -5.91 -14.28
C ARG A 34 11.73 -6.66 -13.91
N TYR A 35 11.60 -7.93 -14.31
CA TYR A 35 10.44 -8.76 -13.98
C TYR A 35 10.42 -9.23 -12.52
N ALA A 36 11.56 -9.24 -11.84
CA ALA A 36 11.65 -9.53 -10.40
C ALA A 36 11.11 -8.38 -9.54
N CYS A 37 10.86 -7.20 -10.12
CA CYS A 37 10.16 -6.11 -9.44
C CYS A 37 8.66 -6.42 -9.37
N THR A 38 8.21 -6.87 -8.20
CA THR A 38 6.80 -7.20 -7.98
C THR A 38 6.05 -6.01 -7.36
N SER A 39 4.80 -5.82 -7.77
CA SER A 39 3.91 -4.89 -7.07
C SER A 39 3.78 -5.30 -5.59
N ARG A 40 3.80 -4.31 -4.71
CA ARG A 40 3.66 -4.49 -3.25
C ARG A 40 2.93 -3.29 -2.65
N VAL A 41 2.55 -3.45 -1.39
CA VAL A 41 1.89 -2.39 -0.62
C VAL A 41 2.92 -1.76 0.31
N VAL A 42 3.12 -0.45 0.15
CA VAL A 42 4.04 0.34 0.96
C VAL A 42 3.23 1.13 1.97
N GLU A 43 3.25 0.70 3.23
CA GLU A 43 2.60 1.39 4.33
C GLU A 43 3.42 2.62 4.72
N VAL A 44 2.82 3.81 4.69
CA VAL A 44 3.48 5.06 5.06
C VAL A 44 2.70 5.74 6.17
N ARG A 45 3.35 5.96 7.31
CA ARG A 45 2.84 6.71 8.45
C ARG A 45 3.66 7.97 8.63
N TYR A 46 2.99 9.11 8.77
CA TYR A 46 3.65 10.34 9.19
C TYR A 46 3.68 10.42 10.72
N ASP A 47 4.86 10.68 11.28
CA ASP A 47 5.10 10.92 12.70
C ASP A 47 5.31 12.43 12.92
N PRO A 48 4.30 13.16 13.47
CA PRO A 48 4.39 14.60 13.64
C PRO A 48 5.42 15.04 14.69
N ALA A 49 5.74 14.19 15.67
CA ALA A 49 6.68 14.54 16.74
C ALA A 49 8.11 14.63 16.20
N LEU A 50 8.44 13.75 15.27
CA LEU A 50 9.76 13.68 14.64
C LEU A 50 9.79 14.25 13.22
N ASP A 51 8.64 14.72 12.71
CA ASP A 51 8.43 15.21 11.35
C ASP A 51 9.08 14.25 10.34
N ARG A 52 8.66 12.99 10.35
CA ARG A 52 9.26 11.93 9.52
C ARG A 52 8.21 10.94 9.04
N CYS A 53 8.44 10.38 7.86
CA CYS A 53 7.66 9.26 7.36
C CYS A 53 8.29 7.93 7.78
N LEU A 54 7.46 7.04 8.30
CA LEU A 54 7.80 5.69 8.77
C LEU A 54 7.10 4.66 7.89
N SER A 55 7.78 3.54 7.65
CA SER A 55 7.21 2.39 6.96
C SER A 55 7.62 1.11 7.64
N SER A 56 6.66 0.19 7.77
CA SER A 56 6.87 -1.20 8.19
C SER A 56 7.22 -2.11 7.01
N SER A 57 7.05 -1.62 5.77
CA SER A 57 7.28 -2.39 4.56
C SER A 57 8.77 -2.60 4.32
N GLN A 58 9.17 -3.87 4.16
CA GLN A 58 10.56 -4.22 3.83
C GLN A 58 10.97 -3.64 2.48
N PRO A 59 12.23 -3.18 2.32
CA PRO A 59 12.76 -2.77 1.02
C PRO A 59 12.62 -3.88 -0.03
N PRO A 60 12.44 -3.56 -1.33
CA PRO A 60 12.40 -4.58 -2.38
C PRO A 60 13.60 -5.52 -2.32
N ALA A 61 13.36 -6.84 -2.33
CA ALA A 61 14.42 -7.85 -2.24
C ALA A 61 15.51 -7.68 -3.31
N ILE A 62 15.12 -7.15 -4.48
CA ILE A 62 16.03 -6.84 -5.58
C ILE A 62 17.12 -5.82 -5.22
N LEU A 63 16.91 -4.92 -4.26
CA LEU A 63 17.94 -3.99 -3.78
C LEU A 63 19.07 -4.69 -2.99
N HIS A 64 18.79 -5.91 -2.52
CA HIS A 64 19.67 -6.66 -1.62
C HIS A 64 20.23 -7.95 -2.24
N ALA A 65 19.74 -8.38 -3.42
CA ALA A 65 20.18 -9.63 -4.03
C ALA A 65 21.66 -9.62 -4.47
N ASN A 66 22.08 -8.68 -5.30
CA ASN A 66 23.49 -8.45 -5.66
C ASN A 66 23.73 -7.04 -6.23
N HIS A 67 24.95 -6.77 -6.72
CA HIS A 67 25.31 -5.46 -7.27
C HIS A 67 24.55 -5.11 -8.56
N GLU A 68 24.42 -6.06 -9.49
CA GLU A 68 23.70 -5.87 -10.76
C GLU A 68 22.21 -5.61 -10.51
N SER A 69 21.59 -6.40 -9.64
CA SER A 69 20.18 -6.25 -9.28
C SER A 69 19.92 -4.90 -8.62
N ARG A 70 20.83 -4.42 -7.76
CA ARG A 70 20.72 -3.11 -7.11
C ARG A 70 20.76 -1.97 -8.13
N ILE A 71 21.65 -2.04 -9.12
CA ILE A 71 21.72 -1.03 -10.18
C ILE A 71 20.40 -0.97 -10.95
N GLU A 72 19.83 -2.12 -11.34
CA GLU A 72 18.54 -2.14 -12.04
C GLU A 72 17.39 -1.68 -11.14
N ALA A 73 17.38 -2.07 -9.87
CA ALA A 73 16.36 -1.67 -8.90
C ALA A 73 16.35 -0.15 -8.66
N LEU A 74 17.51 0.49 -8.57
CA LEU A 74 17.62 1.94 -8.38
C LEU A 74 17.20 2.77 -9.61
N ARG A 75 17.01 2.14 -10.78
CA ARG A 75 16.36 2.78 -11.94
C ARG A 75 14.83 2.77 -11.83
N ILE A 76 14.29 1.87 -11.01
CA ILE A 76 12.85 1.61 -10.88
C ILE A 76 12.30 2.24 -9.60
N TYR A 77 13.04 2.18 -8.50
CA TYR A 77 12.61 2.68 -7.19
C TYR A 77 13.41 3.90 -6.78
N ASN A 78 12.70 4.92 -6.30
CA ASN A 78 13.31 6.13 -5.73
C ASN A 78 13.12 6.17 -4.22
N LEU A 79 14.04 6.82 -3.50
CA LEU A 79 13.83 7.16 -2.10
C LEU A 79 12.84 8.32 -2.01
N CYS A 80 11.65 8.06 -1.49
CA CYS A 80 10.56 9.02 -1.39
C CYS A 80 10.23 9.39 0.07
N PHE A 81 9.25 10.29 0.22
CA PHE A 81 8.65 10.71 1.50
C PHE A 81 9.59 11.49 2.44
N ALA A 82 10.55 12.23 1.90
CA ALA A 82 11.23 13.29 2.65
C ALA A 82 10.23 14.32 3.16
N THR A 83 10.47 14.83 4.36
CA THR A 83 9.75 15.92 5.01
C THR A 83 10.68 17.12 5.18
N LYS A 84 10.21 18.18 5.83
CA LYS A 84 11.04 19.36 6.07
C LYS A 84 12.23 19.07 6.98
N LYS A 85 12.07 18.19 7.98
CA LYS A 85 13.13 17.84 8.95
C LYS A 85 13.76 16.46 8.72
N SER A 86 13.22 15.62 7.84
CA SER A 86 13.70 14.25 7.65
C SER A 86 13.91 13.90 6.18
N GLN A 87 15.02 13.25 5.89
CA GLN A 87 15.36 12.79 4.53
C GLN A 87 14.51 11.58 4.10
N SER A 88 14.38 11.38 2.79
CA SER A 88 13.72 10.21 2.19
C SER A 88 14.39 8.91 2.64
N ARG A 89 13.59 7.93 3.09
CA ARG A 89 14.08 6.62 3.58
C ARG A 89 13.35 5.42 2.99
N ILE A 90 12.27 5.65 2.27
CA ILE A 90 11.36 4.59 1.81
C ILE A 90 11.51 4.49 0.31
N TYR A 91 11.99 3.34 -0.17
CA TYR A 91 11.98 3.04 -1.60
C TYR A 91 10.54 2.87 -2.07
N PHE A 92 10.16 3.59 -3.11
CA PHE A 92 8.81 3.60 -3.64
C PHE A 92 8.82 3.83 -5.16
N ASN A 93 7.91 3.17 -5.86
CA ASN A 93 7.63 3.43 -7.26
C ASN A 93 6.12 3.71 -7.44
N PRO A 94 5.70 4.93 -7.85
CA PRO A 94 4.29 5.31 -7.92
C PRO A 94 3.46 4.55 -8.98
N TYR A 95 4.11 3.91 -9.95
CA TYR A 95 3.48 3.13 -11.01
C TYR A 95 3.35 1.63 -10.69
N LEU A 96 4.16 1.12 -9.75
CA LEU A 96 4.18 -0.30 -9.37
C LEU A 96 3.66 -0.55 -7.96
N ASP A 97 4.05 0.30 -7.00
CA ASP A 97 3.72 0.15 -5.59
C ASP A 97 2.33 0.76 -5.31
N THR A 98 1.59 0.11 -4.42
CA THR A 98 0.40 0.70 -3.80
C THR A 98 0.83 1.51 -2.57
N LEU A 99 0.52 2.80 -2.54
CA LEU A 99 0.71 3.63 -1.36
C LEU A 99 -0.41 3.32 -0.36
N TYR A 100 -0.09 2.78 0.81
CA TYR A 100 -1.06 2.57 1.88
C TYR A 100 -0.89 3.60 2.98
N LEU A 101 -1.95 4.37 3.23
CA LEU A 101 -2.01 5.37 4.28
C LEU A 101 -2.95 4.89 5.39
N PRO A 102 -2.44 4.18 6.41
CA PRO A 102 -3.26 3.64 7.49
C PRO A 102 -3.78 4.76 8.39
N ARG A 103 -4.94 4.52 8.98
CA ARG A 103 -5.56 5.44 9.92
C ARG A 103 -4.92 5.31 11.29
N HIS A 104 -4.49 6.44 11.86
CA HIS A 104 -3.86 6.47 13.17
C HIS A 104 -4.87 6.61 14.33
N ARG A 105 -6.03 7.25 14.11
CA ARG A 105 -7.03 7.56 15.15
C ARG A 105 -8.40 6.92 14.89
N ALA A 106 -9.27 6.94 15.90
CA ALA A 106 -10.61 6.34 15.85
C ALA A 106 -11.67 7.18 15.11
N MET A 107 -11.43 8.48 14.85
CA MET A 107 -12.40 9.43 14.28
C MET A 107 -11.97 9.96 12.91
N GLY A 108 -12.84 9.88 11.89
CA GLY A 108 -12.59 10.37 10.52
C GLY A 108 -11.32 9.84 9.83
N TYR A 109 -10.94 10.46 8.72
CA TYR A 109 -9.55 10.43 8.26
C TYR A 109 -8.83 11.56 9.01
N ASP A 110 -7.79 11.24 9.78
CA ASP A 110 -7.12 12.20 10.67
C ASP A 110 -6.41 13.31 9.86
N GLU A 111 -6.10 14.43 10.52
CA GLU A 111 -5.41 15.59 9.92
C GLU A 111 -4.11 15.18 9.22
N THR A 112 -3.38 14.21 9.78
CA THR A 112 -2.14 13.69 9.18
C THR A 112 -2.34 13.06 7.80
N LEU A 113 -3.54 12.53 7.52
CA LEU A 113 -3.86 11.95 6.22
C LEU A 113 -4.32 13.03 5.25
N ARG A 114 -5.24 13.92 5.68
CA ARG A 114 -5.75 15.01 4.85
C ARG A 114 -4.64 15.93 4.36
N ASP A 115 -3.75 16.29 5.28
CA ASP A 115 -2.68 17.25 5.03
C ASP A 115 -1.36 16.54 4.67
N PHE A 116 -1.40 15.24 4.38
CA PHE A 116 -0.21 14.42 4.11
C PHE A 116 0.71 15.05 3.08
N ARG A 117 0.14 15.56 1.98
CA ARG A 117 0.86 16.29 0.92
C ARG A 117 1.66 17.48 1.46
N SER A 118 1.12 18.22 2.44
CA SER A 118 1.75 19.43 2.98
C SER A 118 3.00 19.17 3.84
N PHE A 119 3.15 17.94 4.33
CA PHE A 119 4.31 17.56 5.15
C PHE A 119 5.52 17.15 4.30
N LEU A 120 5.30 16.79 3.03
CA LEU A 120 6.35 16.32 2.15
C LEU A 120 7.18 17.48 1.59
N GLN A 121 8.48 17.25 1.44
CA GLN A 121 9.40 18.22 0.84
C GLN A 121 9.18 18.36 -0.67
N LEU A 122 8.86 17.26 -1.34
CA LEU A 122 8.55 17.18 -2.77
C LEU A 122 7.17 16.55 -2.91
N PRO A 123 6.07 17.30 -2.79
CA PRO A 123 4.73 16.75 -2.89
C PRO A 123 4.35 16.29 -4.31
N GLU A 124 5.06 16.75 -5.34
CA GLU A 124 4.73 16.53 -6.74
C GLU A 124 4.79 15.05 -7.14
N PHE A 125 5.62 14.22 -6.49
CA PHE A 125 5.64 12.78 -6.81
C PHE A 125 4.32 12.08 -6.47
N LEU A 126 3.51 12.64 -5.56
CA LEU A 126 2.17 12.10 -5.28
C LEU A 126 1.26 12.19 -6.50
N ASP A 127 1.56 13.11 -7.43
CA ASP A 127 0.81 13.24 -8.68
C ASP A 127 1.03 12.03 -9.59
N GLU A 128 2.13 11.30 -9.44
CA GLU A 128 2.41 10.09 -10.22
C GLU A 128 1.73 8.83 -9.65
N VAL A 129 1.25 8.87 -8.40
CA VAL A 129 0.71 7.70 -7.69
C VAL A 129 -0.57 7.20 -8.37
N LYS A 130 -0.53 5.93 -8.80
CA LYS A 130 -1.66 5.28 -9.49
C LYS A 130 -2.59 4.51 -8.57
N THR A 131 -2.05 3.93 -7.51
CA THR A 131 -2.81 3.09 -6.58
C THR A 131 -2.65 3.56 -5.14
N LEU A 132 -3.76 3.89 -4.50
CA LEU A 132 -3.83 4.30 -3.09
C LEU A 132 -4.65 3.30 -2.30
N ALA A 133 -4.18 2.91 -1.12
CA ALA A 133 -4.93 2.16 -0.13
C ALA A 133 -5.19 3.04 1.09
N ILE A 134 -6.41 3.01 1.61
CA ILE A 134 -6.83 3.75 2.81
C ILE A 134 -7.77 2.88 3.64
N ASP A 135 -7.74 3.04 4.95
CA ASP A 135 -8.70 2.34 5.81
C ASP A 135 -10.13 2.81 5.51
N HIS A 136 -11.06 1.86 5.44
CA HIS A 136 -12.48 2.17 5.39
C HIS A 136 -12.90 2.83 6.71
N VAL A 137 -13.61 3.94 6.59
CA VAL A 137 -14.21 4.66 7.71
C VAL A 137 -15.69 4.80 7.43
N ASP A 138 -16.49 4.25 8.35
CA ASP A 138 -17.93 4.39 8.38
C ASP A 138 -18.34 5.88 8.28
N VAL A 139 -19.38 6.15 7.50
CA VAL A 139 -19.87 7.51 7.23
C VAL A 139 -20.33 8.22 8.51
N GLU A 140 -20.81 7.47 9.49
CA GLU A 140 -21.24 7.99 10.80
C GLU A 140 -20.06 8.33 11.72
N VAL A 141 -18.88 7.74 11.49
CA VAL A 141 -17.67 7.94 12.32
C VAL A 141 -16.84 9.12 11.79
N LYS A 142 -17.48 10.29 11.72
CA LYS A 142 -16.84 11.57 11.38
C LYS A 142 -16.97 12.57 12.51
N ARG A 143 -16.04 13.53 12.59
CA ARG A 143 -16.19 14.67 13.50
C ARG A 143 -17.36 15.51 13.00
N PRO A 144 -18.25 16.02 13.88
CA PRO A 144 -19.42 16.81 13.47
C PRO A 144 -19.09 18.03 12.58
N TRP A 145 -17.90 18.60 12.75
CA TRP A 145 -17.42 19.79 12.03
C TRP A 145 -16.53 19.48 10.82
N GLU A 146 -16.45 18.23 10.38
CA GLU A 146 -15.53 17.80 9.32
C GLU A 146 -16.30 17.36 8.06
N PRO A 147 -16.54 18.30 7.12
CA PRO A 147 -17.46 18.07 6.00
C PRO A 147 -16.89 17.27 4.81
N TYR A 148 -15.56 17.19 4.60
CA TYR A 148 -14.97 16.63 3.36
C TYR A 148 -13.66 15.80 3.53
N ASN A 149 -13.72 14.70 4.27
CA ASN A 149 -12.51 13.92 4.54
C ASN A 149 -11.98 13.07 3.38
N LYS A 150 -12.89 12.47 2.60
CA LYS A 150 -12.53 11.47 1.58
C LYS A 150 -12.21 12.18 0.27
N ALA A 151 -13.06 13.12 -0.10
CA ALA A 151 -12.92 13.92 -1.31
C ALA A 151 -11.57 14.64 -1.38
N THR A 152 -11.22 15.40 -0.34
CA THR A 152 -9.96 16.16 -0.29
C THR A 152 -8.74 15.24 -0.30
N LEU A 153 -8.79 14.14 0.45
CA LEU A 153 -7.69 13.16 0.47
C LEU A 153 -7.48 12.56 -0.92
N LEU A 154 -8.53 12.07 -1.57
CA LEU A 154 -8.40 11.45 -2.89
C LEU A 154 -7.99 12.44 -3.97
N ARG A 155 -8.52 13.67 -3.94
CA ARG A 155 -8.12 14.77 -4.85
C ARG A 155 -6.65 15.18 -4.71
N SER A 156 -6.00 14.87 -3.59
CA SER A 156 -4.57 15.14 -3.43
C SER A 156 -3.67 14.24 -4.31
N PHE A 157 -4.27 13.25 -4.98
CA PHE A 157 -3.65 12.34 -5.94
C PHE A 157 -4.39 12.39 -7.30
N PRO A 158 -4.02 13.31 -8.20
CA PRO A 158 -4.77 13.58 -9.42
C PRO A 158 -4.84 12.40 -10.41
N ASN A 159 -3.82 11.53 -10.45
CA ASN A 159 -3.72 10.44 -11.43
C ASN A 159 -4.07 9.05 -10.87
N LEU A 160 -4.90 9.00 -9.81
CA LEU A 160 -5.36 7.72 -9.26
C LEU A 160 -6.18 6.93 -10.27
N GLU A 161 -5.82 5.67 -10.44
CA GLU A 161 -6.54 4.69 -11.25
C GLU A 161 -7.29 3.69 -10.36
N LEU A 162 -6.76 3.44 -9.15
CA LEU A 162 -7.26 2.45 -8.22
C LEU A 162 -7.19 2.92 -6.76
N VAL A 163 -8.30 2.78 -6.03
CA VAL A 163 -8.41 3.00 -4.59
C VAL A 163 -8.77 1.68 -3.90
N ARG A 164 -7.96 1.25 -2.93
CA ARG A 164 -8.21 0.05 -2.10
C ARG A 164 -8.74 0.48 -0.74
N LEU A 165 -9.99 0.17 -0.44
CA LEU A 165 -10.62 0.41 0.86
C LEU A 165 -10.36 -0.76 1.79
N ILE A 166 -9.62 -0.50 2.86
CA ILE A 166 -9.16 -1.53 3.80
C ILE A 166 -10.14 -1.63 4.97
N VAL A 167 -10.91 -2.71 5.01
CA VAL A 167 -11.88 -3.00 6.07
C VAL A 167 -11.18 -3.76 7.19
N LYS A 168 -11.44 -3.38 8.44
CA LYS A 168 -10.90 -4.07 9.61
C LYS A 168 -11.77 -5.27 9.97
N GLU A 169 -11.27 -6.47 9.69
CA GLU A 169 -11.88 -7.71 10.18
C GLU A 169 -11.34 -8.03 11.58
N LYS A 170 -12.22 -8.01 12.60
CA LYS A 170 -11.82 -8.27 14.01
C LYS A 170 -11.06 -9.59 14.19
N ALA A 171 -11.35 -10.61 13.38
CA ALA A 171 -10.73 -11.93 13.46
C ALA A 171 -9.30 -12.00 12.86
N ARG A 172 -8.89 -11.02 12.05
CA ARG A 172 -7.65 -11.04 11.26
C ARG A 172 -6.80 -9.79 11.45
N ALA A 173 -6.96 -9.12 12.59
CA ALA A 173 -6.28 -7.88 12.88
C ALA A 173 -4.75 -8.07 12.78
N CYS A 174 -4.13 -7.29 11.90
CA CYS A 174 -2.68 -7.20 11.76
C CYS A 174 -2.16 -6.11 12.70
N GLY A 175 -1.11 -6.42 13.47
CA GLY A 175 -0.47 -5.48 14.40
C GLY A 175 0.20 -4.28 13.71
N LEU A 176 0.58 -3.30 14.52
CA LEU A 176 1.53 -2.25 14.10
C LEU A 176 2.89 -2.94 13.89
N ASP A 177 3.50 -2.72 12.72
CA ASP A 177 4.82 -3.23 12.34
C ASP A 177 4.94 -4.72 11.97
N GLU A 178 3.82 -5.43 11.83
CA GLU A 178 3.83 -6.79 11.28
C GLU A 178 3.82 -6.78 9.74
N GLU A 179 4.52 -7.73 9.12
CA GLU A 179 4.37 -7.98 7.68
C GLU A 179 2.91 -8.34 7.36
N PHE A 180 2.38 -7.74 6.31
CA PHE A 180 0.98 -7.87 5.94
C PHE A 180 0.81 -8.01 4.43
N GLU A 181 -0.37 -8.48 4.06
CA GLU A 181 -0.86 -8.48 2.69
C GLU A 181 -2.32 -8.01 2.64
N LEU A 182 -2.74 -7.52 1.49
CA LEU A 182 -4.11 -7.10 1.24
C LEU A 182 -4.83 -8.18 0.44
N VAL A 183 -5.86 -8.76 1.05
CA VAL A 183 -6.63 -9.87 0.46
C VAL A 183 -8.10 -9.51 0.36
N GLU A 184 -8.85 -10.29 -0.41
CA GLU A 184 -10.30 -10.16 -0.47
C GLU A 184 -10.93 -10.39 0.91
N PRO A 185 -11.92 -9.58 1.30
CA PRO A 185 -12.54 -9.69 2.61
C PRO A 185 -13.40 -10.95 2.71
N LYS A 186 -13.47 -11.56 3.89
CA LYS A 186 -14.39 -12.67 4.22
C LYS A 186 -15.78 -12.15 4.60
N LEU A 187 -16.25 -11.13 3.88
CA LEU A 187 -17.57 -10.53 4.05
C LEU A 187 -18.51 -11.09 2.98
N SER A 188 -19.81 -11.10 3.27
CA SER A 188 -20.79 -11.44 2.25
C SER A 188 -20.75 -10.40 1.11
N PRO A 189 -21.08 -10.77 -0.14
CA PRO A 189 -21.11 -9.81 -1.25
C PRO A 189 -22.00 -8.60 -0.98
N GLU A 190 -23.10 -8.79 -0.25
CA GLU A 190 -24.04 -7.73 0.14
C GLU A 190 -23.38 -6.71 1.08
N GLU A 191 -22.59 -7.16 2.05
CA GLU A 191 -21.85 -6.28 2.95
C GLU A 191 -20.77 -5.48 2.23
N VAL A 192 -20.04 -6.13 1.32
CA VAL A 192 -19.03 -5.47 0.47
C VAL A 192 -19.69 -4.40 -0.40
N LEU A 193 -20.84 -4.73 -1.02
CA LEU A 193 -21.60 -3.78 -1.83
C LEU A 193 -22.11 -2.61 -0.98
N ARG A 194 -22.63 -2.86 0.23
CA ARG A 194 -23.07 -1.80 1.14
C ARG A 194 -21.91 -0.84 1.48
N ILE A 195 -20.76 -1.38 1.88
CA ILE A 195 -19.55 -0.59 2.16
C ILE A 195 -19.17 0.29 0.96
N TRP A 196 -19.19 -0.28 -0.24
CA TRP A 196 -18.86 0.45 -1.47
C TRP A 196 -19.89 1.54 -1.80
N VAL A 197 -21.18 1.24 -1.70
CA VAL A 197 -22.27 2.18 -1.95
C VAL A 197 -22.21 3.35 -0.96
N ASP A 198 -22.06 3.06 0.33
CA ASP A 198 -21.99 4.06 1.39
C ASP A 198 -20.78 4.99 1.18
N PHE A 199 -19.62 4.41 0.85
CA PHE A 199 -18.42 5.16 0.51
C PHE A 199 -18.65 6.08 -0.69
N LYS A 200 -19.22 5.54 -1.78
CA LYS A 200 -19.49 6.30 -3.01
C LYS A 200 -20.49 7.42 -2.76
N GLN A 201 -21.56 7.17 -2.01
CA GLN A 201 -22.54 8.19 -1.67
C GLN A 201 -21.93 9.29 -0.80
N SER A 202 -21.13 8.93 0.20
CA SER A 202 -20.39 9.91 1.02
C SER A 202 -19.48 10.76 0.14
N PHE A 203 -18.70 10.13 -0.74
CA PHE A 203 -17.80 10.82 -1.65
C PHE A 203 -18.55 11.83 -2.56
N VAL A 204 -19.64 11.42 -3.21
CA VAL A 204 -20.44 12.30 -4.08
C VAL A 204 -21.05 13.47 -3.31
N ARG A 205 -21.49 13.26 -2.07
CA ARG A 205 -22.00 14.34 -1.21
C ARG A 205 -20.90 15.34 -0.88
N GLU A 206 -19.72 14.85 -0.48
CA GLU A 206 -18.55 15.70 -0.19
C GLU A 206 -18.11 16.50 -1.41
N GLU A 207 -18.08 15.88 -2.59
CA GLU A 207 -17.75 16.56 -3.86
C GLU A 207 -18.71 17.69 -4.19
N ARG A 208 -20.03 17.48 -4.01
CA ARG A 208 -21.04 18.53 -4.22
C ARG A 208 -20.83 19.70 -3.25
N THR A 209 -20.54 19.42 -1.99
CA THR A 209 -20.24 20.48 -1.01
C THR A 209 -19.00 21.28 -1.42
N LEU A 210 -17.95 20.61 -1.93
CA LEU A 210 -16.76 21.30 -2.45
C LEU A 210 -17.10 22.17 -3.67
N GLU A 211 -17.97 21.71 -4.57
CA GLU A 211 -18.44 22.49 -5.72
C GLU A 211 -19.18 23.77 -5.27
N GLU A 212 -20.09 23.63 -4.30
CA GLU A 212 -20.84 24.75 -3.74
C GLU A 212 -19.91 25.79 -3.08
N ILE A 213 -18.91 25.33 -2.33
CA ILE A 213 -17.90 26.19 -1.69
C ILE A 213 -17.06 26.92 -2.76
N SER A 214 -16.55 26.21 -3.75
CA SER A 214 -15.73 26.80 -4.83
C SER A 214 -16.51 27.86 -5.60
N ARG A 215 -17.78 27.59 -5.93
CA ARG A 215 -18.67 28.55 -6.59
C ARG A 215 -18.93 29.78 -5.72
N GLY A 216 -19.14 29.59 -4.42
CA GLY A 216 -19.31 30.69 -3.47
C GLY A 216 -18.05 31.56 -3.29
N MET A 217 -16.87 31.00 -3.56
CA MET A 217 -15.58 31.72 -3.54
C MET A 217 -15.17 32.28 -4.91
N GLU A 218 -16.07 32.25 -5.92
CA GLU A 218 -15.79 32.66 -7.31
C GLU A 218 -14.56 31.94 -7.92
N LYS A 219 -14.30 30.71 -7.49
CA LYS A 219 -13.22 29.86 -8.03
C LYS A 219 -13.78 28.86 -9.03
N GLU A 220 -13.01 28.58 -10.07
CA GLU A 220 -13.32 27.50 -11.01
C GLU A 220 -13.27 26.16 -10.27
N TYR A 221 -14.36 25.40 -10.35
CA TYR A 221 -14.44 24.07 -9.79
C TYR A 221 -14.14 23.03 -10.88
N VAL A 222 -13.04 22.30 -10.69
CA VAL A 222 -12.71 21.15 -11.52
C VAL A 222 -13.33 19.91 -10.87
N GLY A 223 -14.33 19.33 -11.53
CA GLY A 223 -14.94 18.07 -11.10
C GLY A 223 -13.92 16.93 -11.12
N TRP A 224 -14.05 15.98 -10.19
CA TRP A 224 -13.15 14.84 -10.10
C TRP A 224 -13.96 13.54 -10.04
N SER A 225 -13.68 12.61 -10.95
CA SER A 225 -14.38 11.32 -10.98
C SER A 225 -13.69 10.31 -10.07
N LEU A 226 -14.49 9.64 -9.24
CA LEU A 226 -13.98 8.57 -8.38
C LEU A 226 -13.41 7.42 -9.25
N PRO A 227 -12.14 7.04 -9.06
CA PRO A 227 -11.50 5.94 -9.78
C PRO A 227 -12.08 4.58 -9.35
N THR A 228 -11.51 3.50 -9.89
CA THR A 228 -11.91 2.14 -9.51
C THR A 228 -11.70 1.94 -8.01
N VAL A 229 -12.71 1.44 -7.30
CA VAL A 229 -12.62 1.17 -5.86
C VAL A 229 -12.74 -0.32 -5.61
N LEU A 230 -11.78 -0.89 -4.89
CA LEU A 230 -11.78 -2.28 -4.42
C LEU A 230 -11.86 -2.32 -2.91
N VAL A 231 -12.65 -3.24 -2.37
CA VAL A 231 -12.72 -3.48 -0.93
C VAL A 231 -11.81 -4.66 -0.60
N GLN A 232 -10.92 -4.47 0.37
CA GLN A 232 -9.95 -5.46 0.81
C GLN A 232 -9.83 -5.46 2.34
N THR A 233 -9.16 -6.47 2.88
CA THR A 233 -8.83 -6.54 4.30
C THR A 233 -7.32 -6.70 4.47
N LYS A 234 -6.78 -6.12 5.54
CA LYS A 234 -5.37 -6.24 5.90
C LYS A 234 -5.20 -7.47 6.77
N VAL A 235 -4.44 -8.45 6.30
CA VAL A 235 -4.14 -9.67 7.05
C VAL A 235 -2.65 -9.75 7.32
N LYS A 236 -2.29 -10.35 8.47
CA LYS A 236 -0.90 -10.68 8.76
C LYS A 236 -0.41 -11.68 7.72
N LYS A 237 0.75 -11.40 7.13
CA LYS A 237 1.39 -12.33 6.22
C LYS A 237 1.89 -13.50 7.06
N GLU A 238 1.29 -14.67 6.90
CA GLU A 238 1.80 -15.87 7.53
C GLU A 238 3.18 -16.15 6.94
N ALA A 239 4.22 -16.15 7.78
CA ALA A 239 5.52 -16.64 7.36
C ALA A 239 5.28 -18.04 6.83
N ALA A 240 5.54 -18.26 5.52
CA ALA A 240 5.32 -19.52 4.85
C ALA A 240 5.98 -20.65 5.64
N THR A 241 5.24 -21.24 6.55
CA THR A 241 5.61 -22.47 7.23
C THR A 241 5.21 -23.51 6.21
N GLN A 242 6.17 -23.85 5.35
CA GLN A 242 6.08 -25.03 4.52
C GLN A 242 5.78 -26.22 5.44
N MET A 243 4.51 -26.60 5.50
CA MET A 243 4.12 -27.99 5.60
C MET A 243 2.93 -28.18 4.67
N GLU A 244 3.23 -28.91 3.60
CA GLU A 244 2.27 -29.57 2.73
C GLU A 244 1.08 -30.07 3.56
N LYS A 245 -0.12 -29.58 3.23
CA LYS A 245 -1.33 -30.38 3.38
C LYS A 245 -1.82 -30.70 1.98
N ILE A 246 -1.10 -31.65 1.37
CA ILE A 246 -1.69 -32.54 0.37
C ILE A 246 -2.51 -33.55 1.19
N ILE A 247 -3.83 -33.51 1.03
CA ILE A 247 -4.69 -34.69 1.17
C ILE A 247 -5.20 -34.99 -0.23
#